data_AF-A0A3M6JXG4-F1
#
_entry.id   AF-A0A3M6JXG4-F1
#
_cell.length_a   1.000
_cell.length_b   1.000
_cell.length_c   1.000
_cell.angle_alpha   90.00
_cell.angle_beta   90.00
_cell.angle_gamma   90.00
#
_symmetry.space_group_name_H-M   'P 1'
#
loop_
_entity.id
_entity.type
_entity.pdbx_description
1 polymer ?
#
loop_
_entity_poly.entity_id
_entity_poly.type
_entity_poly.pdbx_seq_one_letter_code
_entity_poly.pdbx_strand_id
1 'polypeptide(L)'
;MSATDSLREDHKQIRRLDKIIIKCYTELYAGKNIPISDLEKITIIIEEFFDSIHYSREEDSYFPCVASYDHLKQEIRALLIEHEFSRRIAIQIKKHVKRWKNGEDAREPV
;
A
#
# COMPACT_ATOMS: atom_id res chain seq x y z
N MET A 1 -1.05 24.65 -5.39
CA MET A 1 -0.78 23.42 -4.61
C MET A 1 0.68 23.09 -4.81
N SER A 2 1.49 23.05 -3.75
CA SER A 2 2.92 22.70 -3.86
C SER A 2 3.10 21.20 -4.06
N ALA A 3 4.29 20.76 -4.47
CA ALA A 3 4.61 19.33 -4.60
C ALA A 3 4.39 18.58 -3.26
N THR A 4 4.72 19.22 -2.13
CA THR A 4 4.48 18.62 -0.80
C THR A 4 3.00 18.61 -0.41
N ASP A 5 2.19 19.54 -0.89
CA ASP A 5 0.74 19.49 -0.66
C ASP A 5 0.11 18.32 -1.41
N SER A 6 0.56 18.04 -2.63
CA SER A 6 0.11 16.86 -3.38
C SER A 6 0.41 15.56 -2.62
N LEU A 7 1.63 15.39 -2.09
CA LEU A 7 1.99 14.22 -1.27
C LEU A 7 1.11 14.12 0.00
N ARG A 8 0.80 15.25 0.64
CA ARG A 8 -0.12 15.29 1.79
C ARG A 8 -1.55 14.90 1.41
N GLU A 9 -2.04 15.29 0.24
CA GLU A 9 -3.35 14.85 -0.25
C GLU A 9 -3.35 13.35 -0.59
N ASP A 10 -2.25 12.83 -1.15
CA ASP A 10 -2.10 11.40 -1.41
C ASP A 10 -2.20 10.60 -0.10
N HIS A 11 -1.52 11.05 0.96
CA HIS A 11 -1.62 10.48 2.30
C HIS A 11 -3.05 10.45 2.86
N LYS A 12 -3.90 11.43 2.53
CA LYS A 12 -5.31 11.40 2.96
C LYS A 12 -6.08 10.26 2.28
N GLN A 13 -5.79 9.99 1.01
CA GLN A 13 -6.42 8.86 0.30
C GLN A 13 -5.88 7.52 0.80
N ILE A 14 -4.57 7.42 1.05
CA ILE A 14 -3.94 6.24 1.66
C ILE A 14 -4.61 5.90 3.00
N ARG A 15 -4.79 6.89 3.89
CA ARG A 15 -5.49 6.69 5.18
C ARG A 15 -6.97 6.35 5.06
N ARG A 16 -7.62 6.67 3.93
CA ARG A 16 -9.00 6.23 3.66
C ARG A 16 -9.03 4.77 3.25
N LEU A 17 -8.09 4.34 2.40
CA LEU A 17 -7.95 2.94 2.02
C LEU A 17 -7.61 2.06 3.24
N ASP A 18 -6.75 2.53 4.13
CA ASP A 18 -6.41 1.85 5.40
C ASP A 18 -7.66 1.43 6.19
N LYS A 19 -8.63 2.34 6.35
CA LYS A 19 -9.91 2.04 7.03
C LYS A 19 -10.71 0.93 6.34
N ILE A 20 -10.64 0.86 5.01
CA ILE A 20 -11.33 -0.18 4.22
C ILE A 20 -10.60 -1.51 4.40
N ILE A 21 -9.26 -1.52 4.31
CA ILE A 21 -8.44 -2.70 4.55
C ILE A 21 -8.70 -3.26 5.96
N ILE A 22 -8.74 -2.39 6.97
CA ILE A 22 -9.05 -2.76 8.36
C ILE A 22 -10.40 -3.47 8.46
N LYS A 23 -11.43 -2.89 7.84
CA LYS A 23 -12.76 -3.50 7.82
C LYS A 23 -12.72 -4.88 7.14
N CYS A 24 -12.10 -4.99 5.98
CA CYS A 24 -12.02 -6.23 5.22
C CYS A 24 -11.36 -7.36 6.03
N TYR A 25 -10.16 -7.14 6.57
CA TYR A 25 -9.47 -8.21 7.30
C TYR A 25 -10.19 -8.56 8.61
N THR A 26 -10.80 -7.57 9.28
CA THR A 26 -11.57 -7.83 10.51
C THR A 26 -12.80 -8.70 10.22
N GLU A 27 -13.52 -8.44 9.12
CA GLU A 27 -14.64 -9.28 8.70
C GLU A 27 -14.19 -10.69 8.33
N LEU A 28 -13.05 -10.83 7.64
CA LEU A 28 -12.46 -12.14 7.32
C LEU A 28 -12.12 -12.95 8.57
N TYR A 29 -11.45 -12.35 9.57
CA TYR A 29 -11.13 -13.03 10.83
C TYR A 29 -12.38 -13.39 11.64
N ALA A 30 -13.46 -12.63 11.48
CA ALA A 30 -14.76 -12.96 12.08
C ALA A 30 -15.53 -14.07 11.32
N GLY A 31 -14.92 -14.69 10.29
CA GLY A 31 -15.53 -15.72 9.47
C GLY A 31 -16.62 -15.19 8.53
N LYS A 32 -16.68 -13.88 8.30
CA LYS A 32 -17.65 -13.26 7.40
C LYS A 32 -17.11 -13.23 5.97
N ASN A 33 -18.03 -13.27 5.02
CA ASN A 33 -17.69 -13.08 3.61
C ASN A 33 -17.56 -11.59 3.31
N ILE A 34 -16.58 -11.27 2.46
CA ILE A 34 -16.43 -9.94 1.85
C ILE A 34 -16.44 -10.09 0.33
N PRO A 35 -16.85 -9.06 -0.43
CA PRO A 35 -16.74 -9.10 -1.89
C PRO A 35 -15.27 -9.23 -2.32
N ILE A 36 -14.95 -10.28 -3.09
CA ILE A 36 -13.60 -10.44 -3.63
C ILE A 36 -13.18 -9.25 -4.51
N SER A 37 -14.14 -8.59 -5.14
CA SER A 37 -13.90 -7.39 -5.95
C SER A 37 -13.39 -6.20 -5.14
N ASP A 38 -13.66 -6.15 -3.83
CA ASP A 38 -13.08 -5.12 -2.96
C ASP A 38 -11.58 -5.40 -2.71
N LEU A 39 -11.20 -6.67 -2.53
CA LEU A 39 -9.79 -7.07 -2.44
C LEU A 39 -9.04 -6.82 -3.74
N GLU A 40 -9.65 -7.10 -4.89
CA GLU A 40 -9.07 -6.80 -6.21
C GLU A 40 -8.80 -5.29 -6.37
N LYS A 41 -9.78 -4.44 -6.03
CA LYS A 41 -9.60 -2.98 -6.09
C LYS A 41 -8.51 -2.51 -5.13
N ILE A 42 -8.45 -3.05 -3.91
CA ILE A 42 -7.38 -2.73 -2.96
C ILE A 42 -6.01 -3.04 -3.59
N THR A 43 -5.84 -4.21 -4.23
CA THR A 43 -4.57 -4.56 -4.87
C THR A 43 -4.20 -3.60 -6.01
N ILE A 44 -5.17 -3.20 -6.83
CA ILE A 44 -4.95 -2.21 -7.91
C ILE A 44 -4.54 -0.86 -7.33
N ILE A 45 -5.22 -0.38 -6.27
CA ILE A 45 -4.88 0.90 -5.65
C ILE A 45 -3.48 0.87 -5.05
N ILE A 46 -3.06 -0.24 -4.43
CA ILE A 46 -1.70 -0.35 -3.91
C ILE A 46 -0.67 -0.30 -5.06
N GLU A 47 -0.88 -1.06 -6.14
CA GLU A 47 0.08 -1.10 -7.26
C GLU A 47 0.14 0.22 -8.05
N GLU A 48 -1.02 0.79 -8.39
CA GLU A 48 -1.10 1.96 -9.26
C GLU A 48 -0.93 3.27 -8.48
N PHE A 49 -1.58 3.40 -7.32
CA PHE A 49 -1.58 4.66 -6.59
C PHE A 49 -0.46 4.74 -5.54
N PHE A 50 -0.27 3.70 -4.72
CA PHE A 50 0.78 3.75 -3.70
C PHE A 50 2.14 3.64 -4.37
N ASP A 51 2.37 2.59 -5.14
CA ASP A 51 3.68 2.33 -5.72
C ASP A 51 3.99 3.25 -6.92
N SER A 52 3.25 3.07 -8.02
CA SER A 52 3.59 3.72 -9.30
C SER A 52 3.44 5.25 -9.29
N ILE A 53 2.71 5.83 -8.33
CA ILE A 53 2.48 7.27 -8.24
C ILE A 53 3.10 7.85 -6.97
N HIS A 54 2.66 7.43 -5.78
CA HIS A 54 3.05 8.09 -4.54
C HIS A 54 4.51 7.79 -4.17
N TYR A 55 4.91 6.51 -4.14
CA TYR A 55 6.28 6.12 -3.84
C TYR A 55 7.24 6.65 -4.91
N SER A 56 6.93 6.53 -6.20
CA SER A 56 7.79 7.12 -7.26
C SER A 56 7.98 8.64 -7.10
N ARG A 57 6.94 9.41 -6.72
CA ARG A 57 7.12 10.85 -6.42
C ARG A 57 8.06 11.10 -5.26
N GLU A 58 8.00 10.25 -4.24
CA GLU A 58 8.87 10.35 -3.08
C GLU A 58 10.30 9.92 -3.43
N GLU A 59 10.48 8.72 -3.95
CA GLU A 59 11.77 8.08 -4.23
C GLU A 59 12.54 8.77 -5.37
N ASP A 60 11.86 9.17 -6.45
CA ASP A 60 12.51 9.71 -7.65
C ASP A 60 12.68 11.24 -7.61
N SER A 61 11.98 11.93 -6.71
CA SER A 61 11.97 13.40 -6.68
C SER A 61 12.12 14.01 -5.29
N TYR A 62 11.22 13.69 -4.35
CA TYR A 62 11.22 14.36 -3.04
C TYR A 62 12.43 13.96 -2.18
N PHE A 63 12.69 12.67 -2.00
CA PHE A 63 13.82 12.15 -1.22
C PHE A 63 15.16 12.64 -1.77
N PRO A 64 15.45 12.59 -3.09
CA PRO A 64 16.67 13.19 -3.64
C PRO A 64 16.81 14.69 -3.34
N CYS A 65 15.71 15.44 -3.38
CA CYS A 65 15.72 16.88 -3.10
C CYS A 65 16.10 17.17 -1.63
N VAL A 66 15.52 16.42 -0.69
CA VAL A 66 15.76 16.62 0.75
C VAL A 66 16.96 15.85 1.30
N ALA A 67 17.55 14.93 0.53
CA ALA A 67 18.79 14.24 0.90
C ALA A 67 20.01 15.17 1.01
N SER A 68 19.92 16.38 0.46
CA SER A 68 20.89 17.46 0.67
C SER A 68 20.98 17.90 2.14
N TYR A 69 19.94 17.66 2.94
CA TYR A 69 19.96 17.84 4.39
C TYR A 69 20.51 16.57 5.04
N ASP A 70 21.79 16.58 5.41
CA ASP A 70 22.52 15.41 5.93
C ASP A 70 21.83 14.70 7.12
N HIS A 71 21.03 15.43 7.91
CA HIS A 71 20.33 14.89 9.08
C HIS A 71 19.10 14.03 8.75
N LEU A 72 18.66 13.95 7.49
CA LEU A 72 17.48 13.17 7.07
C LEU A 72 17.82 11.81 6.44
N LYS A 73 19.11 11.46 6.33
CA LYS A 73 19.56 10.26 5.63
C LYS A 73 19.03 8.96 6.25
N GLN A 74 18.88 8.91 7.57
CA GLN A 74 18.40 7.70 8.25
C GLN A 74 16.90 7.50 8.03
N GLU A 75 16.14 8.57 8.05
CA GLU A 75 14.70 8.61 7.84
C GLU A 75 14.35 8.22 6.40
N ILE A 76 15.03 8.80 5.42
CA ILE A 76 14.87 8.44 4.00
C ILE A 76 15.16 6.94 3.80
N ARG A 77 16.24 6.42 4.40
CA ARG A 77 16.57 5.01 4.32
C ARG A 77 15.49 4.12 4.93
N ALA A 78 14.96 4.50 6.09
CA ALA A 78 13.88 3.77 6.73
C ALA A 78 12.63 3.73 5.84
N LEU A 79 12.23 4.86 5.26
CA LEU A 79 11.08 4.95 4.36
C LEU A 79 11.24 4.08 3.11
N LEU A 80 12.43 4.06 2.49
CA LEU A 80 12.73 3.18 1.35
C LEU A 80 12.57 1.69 1.70
N ILE A 81 13.00 1.29 2.90
CA ILE A 81 12.81 -0.08 3.39
C ILE A 81 11.32 -0.39 3.56
N GLU A 82 10.55 0.53 4.15
CA GLU A 82 9.10 0.37 4.30
C GLU A 82 8.37 0.28 2.96
N HIS A 83 8.78 1.05 1.95
CA HIS A 83 8.19 0.97 0.61
C HIS A 83 8.46 -0.39 -0.04
N GLU A 84 9.70 -0.90 0.02
CA GLU A 84 10.04 -2.23 -0.47
C GLU A 84 9.29 -3.34 0.28
N PHE A 85 9.13 -3.20 1.60
CA PHE A 85 8.33 -4.13 2.39
C PHE A 85 6.85 -4.12 1.99
N SER A 86 6.28 -2.93 1.81
CA SER A 86 4.91 -2.74 1.31
C SER A 86 4.70 -3.41 -0.05
N ARG A 87 5.63 -3.24 -1.00
CA ARG A 87 5.61 -3.91 -2.31
C ARG A 87 5.57 -5.43 -2.18
N ARG A 88 6.39 -6.01 -1.29
CA ARG A 88 6.42 -7.46 -1.06
C ARG A 88 5.10 -7.98 -0.49
N ILE A 89 4.47 -7.24 0.43
CA ILE A 89 3.14 -7.57 0.95
C ILE A 89 2.10 -7.52 -0.18
N ALA A 90 2.11 -6.46 -0.99
CA ALA A 90 1.17 -6.30 -2.10
C ALA A 90 1.22 -7.48 -3.08
N ILE A 91 2.42 -7.97 -3.40
CA ILE A 91 2.64 -9.15 -4.25
C ILE A 91 1.98 -10.40 -3.63
N GLN A 92 2.13 -10.61 -2.32
CA GLN A 92 1.49 -11.74 -1.64
C GLN A 92 -0.04 -11.59 -1.65
N ILE A 93 -0.57 -10.41 -1.31
CA ILE A 93 -2.02 -10.17 -1.33
C ILE A 93 -2.58 -10.48 -2.72
N LYS A 94 -1.99 -9.94 -3.79
CA LYS A 94 -2.42 -10.18 -5.17
C LYS A 94 -2.39 -11.66 -5.54
N LYS A 95 -1.33 -12.38 -5.16
CA LYS A 95 -1.22 -13.83 -5.35
C LYS A 95 -2.38 -14.57 -4.67
N HIS A 96 -2.67 -14.26 -3.41
CA HIS A 96 -3.72 -14.92 -2.63
C HIS A 96 -5.12 -14.57 -3.11
N VAL A 97 -5.38 -13.31 -3.48
CA VAL A 97 -6.64 -12.87 -4.09
C VAL A 97 -6.89 -13.62 -5.41
N LYS A 98 -5.86 -13.77 -6.26
CA LYS A 98 -5.99 -14.53 -7.51
C LYS A 98 -6.35 -15.99 -7.28
N ARG A 99 -5.73 -16.65 -6.29
CA ARG A 99 -6.04 -18.03 -5.92
C ARG A 99 -7.47 -18.17 -5.39
N TRP A 100 -7.89 -17.25 -4.52
CA TRP A 100 -9.26 -17.22 -4.02
C TRP A 100 -10.29 -17.05 -5.15
N LYS A 101 -10.01 -16.17 -6.12
CA LYS A 101 -10.86 -16.00 -7.31
C LYS A 101 -11.03 -17.30 -8.10
N ASN A 102 -10.03 -18.16 -8.10
CA ASN A 102 -10.04 -19.44 -8.78
C ASN A 102 -10.70 -20.57 -7.96
N GLY A 103 -11.27 -20.26 -6.79
CA GLY A 103 -11.95 -21.23 -5.92
C GLY A 103 -11.05 -21.95 -4.93
N GLU A 104 -9.76 -21.59 -4.84
CA GLU A 104 -8.89 -22.11 -3.78
C GLU A 104 -9.13 -21.35 -2.47
N ASP A 105 -9.36 -22.06 -1.36
CA ASP A 105 -9.32 -21.42 -0.04
C ASP A 105 -7.87 -21.09 0.32
N ALA A 106 -7.42 -19.92 -0.16
CA ALA A 106 -6.08 -19.40 0.01
C ALA A 106 -6.03 -18.31 1.09
N ARG A 107 -6.97 -18.30 2.04
CA ARG A 107 -6.85 -17.45 3.24
C ARG A 107 -5.60 -17.87 4.00
N GLU A 108 -4.87 -16.92 4.57
CA GLU A 108 -3.73 -17.30 5.43
C GLU A 108 -4.24 -18.18 6.58
N PRO A 109 -3.49 -19.23 6.97
CA PRO A 109 -3.86 -20.06 8.10
C PRO A 109 -3.98 -19.16 9.34
N VAL A 110 -5.16 -19.19 9.98
CA VAL A 110 -5.43 -18.52 11.25
C VAL A 110 -4.77 -19.27 12.40
#